data_AF-A0A2Z6MEV9-F1
#
_entry.id   AF-A0A2Z6MEV9-F1
#
_cell.length_a   1.000
_cell.length_b   1.000
_cell.length_c   1.000
_cell.angle_alpha   90.00
_cell.angle_beta   90.00
_cell.angle_gamma   90.00
#
_symmetry.space_group_name_H-M   'P 1'
#
loop_
_entity.id
_entity.type
_entity.pdbx_description
1 polymer ?
#
loop_
_entity_poly.entity_id
_entity_poly.type
_entity_poly.pdbx_seq_one_letter_code
_entity_poly.pdbx_strand_id
1 'polypeptide(L)' 'MEIEVELDNLKQLEGSYVGTLKDFADVENIQVTLWMEGFQQIKALSLGLELILLTSPIRDEIQRAYESNKA' A
#
# COMPACT_ATOMS: atom_id res chain seq x y z
N MET A 1 -0.71 -27.83 -4.92
CA MET A 1 -2.09 -27.34 -4.78
C MET A 1 -2.10 -25.94 -5.35
N GLU A 2 -2.69 -25.78 -6.53
CA GLU A 2 -2.87 -24.47 -7.15
C GLU A 2 -4.17 -23.88 -6.59
N ILE A 3 -4.13 -22.68 -6.04
CA ILE A 3 -5.32 -21.98 -5.55
C ILE A 3 -5.88 -21.21 -6.75
N GLU A 4 -7.13 -21.48 -7.12
CA GLU A 4 -7.81 -20.72 -8.18
C GLU A 4 -7.92 -19.25 -7.80
N VAL A 5 -7.52 -18.37 -8.73
CA VAL A 5 -7.56 -16.93 -8.53
C VAL A 5 -8.98 -16.43 -8.83
N GLU A 6 -9.62 -15.84 -7.84
CA GLU A 6 -10.90 -15.18 -8.01
C GLU A 6 -10.71 -13.81 -8.66
N LEU A 7 -11.05 -13.71 -9.95
CA LEU A 7 -10.79 -12.52 -10.78
C LEU A 7 -11.46 -11.24 -10.25
N ASP A 8 -12.59 -11.34 -9.56
CA ASP A 8 -13.25 -10.17 -8.98
C ASP A 8 -12.48 -9.59 -7.80
N ASN A 9 -11.67 -10.39 -7.10
CA ASN A 9 -10.77 -9.88 -6.06
C ASN A 9 -9.59 -9.12 -6.66
N LEU A 10 -9.15 -9.47 -7.88
CA LEU A 10 -8.08 -8.72 -8.56
C LEU A 10 -8.49 -7.29 -8.89
N LYS A 11 -9.77 -7.04 -9.22
CA LYS A 11 -10.28 -5.69 -9.46
C LYS A 11 -10.16 -4.79 -8.23
N GLN A 12 -10.27 -5.37 -7.03
CA GLN A 12 -10.11 -4.62 -5.78
C GLN A 12 -8.66 -4.20 -5.51
N LEU A 13 -7.70 -4.83 -6.20
CA LEU A 13 -6.28 -4.50 -6.11
C LEU A 13 -5.83 -3.49 -7.19
N GLU A 14 -6.73 -3.07 -8.08
CA GLU A 14 -6.40 -2.06 -9.10
C GLU A 14 -5.93 -0.76 -8.42
N GLY A 15 -4.80 -0.23 -8.88
CA GLY A 15 -4.18 0.96 -8.27
C GLY A 15 -3.47 0.70 -6.94
N SER A 16 -3.39 -0.56 -6.48
CA SER A 16 -2.57 -0.94 -5.32
C SER A 16 -1.12 -1.18 -5.73
N TYR A 17 -0.19 -0.94 -4.79
CA TYR A 17 1.24 -1.04 -5.02
C TYR A 17 1.88 -1.99 -4.01
N VAL A 18 2.70 -2.90 -4.50
CA VAL A 18 3.55 -3.76 -3.67
C VAL A 18 4.97 -3.26 -3.73
N GLY A 19 5.60 -3.11 -2.58
CA GLY A 19 6.99 -2.70 -2.45
C GLY A 19 7.73 -3.50 -1.39
N THR A 20 9.04 -3.29 -1.33
CA THR A 20 9.91 -3.88 -0.32
C THR A 20 10.28 -2.81 0.71
N LEU A 21 10.11 -3.14 1.98
CA LEU A 21 10.54 -2.36 3.12
C LEU A 21 12.04 -2.50 3.29
N LYS A 22 12.70 -1.39 3.64
CA LYS A 22 14.11 -1.42 4.01
C LYS A 22 14.31 -1.99 5.41
N ASP A 23 13.40 -1.68 6.33
CA ASP A 23 13.40 -2.15 7.71
C ASP A 23 11.97 -2.58 8.13
N PHE A 24 11.85 -3.72 8.83
CA PHE A 24 10.56 -4.36 9.15
C PHE A 24 9.71 -3.56 10.16
N ALA A 25 10.35 -2.72 10.97
CA ALA A 25 9.70 -1.92 12.02
C ALA A 25 8.82 -0.78 11.47
N ASP A 26 8.78 -0.58 10.15
CA ASP A 26 8.23 0.64 9.57
C ASP A 26 6.77 0.55 9.13
N VAL A 27 6.10 -0.61 9.09
CA VAL A 27 4.73 -0.66 8.54
C VAL A 27 3.73 0.16 9.36
N GLU A 28 3.76 0.05 10.69
CA GLU A 28 2.90 0.85 11.57
C GLU A 28 3.27 2.34 11.50
N ASN A 29 4.57 2.66 11.41
CA ASN A 29 5.06 4.03 11.24
C ASN A 29 4.64 4.64 9.90
N ILE A 30 4.65 3.84 8.82
CA ILE A 30 4.22 4.25 7.48
C ILE A 30 2.74 4.58 7.50
N GLN A 31 1.90 3.75 8.13
CA GLN A 31 0.46 4.01 8.22
C GLN A 31 0.17 5.35 8.92
N VAL A 32 0.82 5.60 10.07
CA VAL A 32 0.64 6.84 10.84
C VAL A 32 1.17 8.05 10.07
N THR A 33 2.34 7.93 9.44
CA THR A 33 2.94 9.00 8.64
C THR A 33 2.03 9.42 7.49
N LEU A 34 1.51 8.46 6.72
CA LEU A 34 0.58 8.72 5.63
C LEU A 34 -0.64 9.51 6.10
N TRP A 35 -1.20 9.17 7.26
CA TRP A 35 -2.32 9.90 7.84
C TRP A 35 -1.97 11.32 8.25
N MET A 36 -0.79 11.53 8.85
CA MET A 36 -0.29 12.86 9.22
C MET A 36 -0.04 13.74 7.99
N GLU A 37 0.34 13.14 6.86
CA GLU A 37 0.51 13.80 5.57
C GLU A 37 -0.81 14.05 4.83
N GLY A 38 -1.94 13.59 5.39
CA GLY A 38 -3.28 13.80 4.84
C GLY A 38 -3.81 12.68 3.95
N PHE A 39 -3.06 11.59 3.77
CA PHE A 39 -3.44 10.42 2.98
C PHE A 39 -4.20 9.38 3.82
N GLN A 40 -5.32 9.80 4.40
CA GLN A 40 -6.09 8.98 5.36
C GLN A 40 -6.71 7.72 4.76
N GLN A 41 -6.92 7.68 3.45
CA GLN A 41 -7.55 6.54 2.76
C GLN A 41 -6.52 5.48 2.31
N ILE A 42 -5.23 5.81 2.32
CA ILE A 42 -4.16 4.83 2.04
C ILE A 42 -4.02 3.88 3.23
N LYS A 43 -4.09 2.58 2.95
CA LYS A 43 -3.80 1.51 3.89
C LYS A 43 -2.44 0.90 3.59
N ALA A 44 -1.63 0.76 4.63
CA ALA A 44 -0.35 0.06 4.62
C ALA A 44 -0.53 -1.32 5.28
N LEU A 45 -0.32 -2.39 4.52
CA LEU A 45 -0.48 -3.77 4.98
C LEU A 45 0.82 -4.54 4.82
N SER A 46 1.31 -5.18 5.89
CA SER A 46 2.44 -6.10 5.78
C SER A 46 2.01 -7.38 5.07
N LEU A 47 2.79 -7.82 4.08
CA LEU A 47 2.63 -9.12 3.42
C LEU A 47 3.63 -10.17 3.94
N GLY A 48 4.41 -9.84 4.98
CA GLY A 48 5.54 -10.64 5.43
C GLY A 48 6.77 -10.48 4.53
N LEU A 49 7.91 -11.08 4.90
CA LEU A 49 9.16 -11.08 4.10
C LEU A 49 9.57 -9.69 3.59
N GLU A 50 9.45 -8.66 4.43
CA GLU A 50 9.76 -7.26 4.11
C GLU A 50 8.87 -6.68 3.00
N LEU A 51 7.73 -7.29 2.68
CA LEU A 51 6.81 -6.75 1.69
C LEU A 51 5.71 -5.93 2.35
N ILE A 52 5.38 -4.82 1.69
CA ILE A 52 4.27 -3.95 2.04
C ILE A 52 3.35 -3.79 0.83
N LEU A 53 2.04 -3.83 1.11
CA LEU A 53 0.99 -3.46 0.18
C LEU A 53 0.45 -2.09 0.59
N LEU A 54 0.48 -1.15 -0.34
CA LEU A 54 -0.26 0.11 -0.27
C LEU A 54 -1.51 -0.03 -1.12
N THR A 55 -2.66 0.28 -0.53
CA THR A 55 -3.95 0.26 -1.25
C THR A 55 -4.81 1.45 -0.84
N SER A 56 -5.63 1.96 -1.76
CA SER A 56 -6.56 3.03 -1.51
C SER A 56 -7.81 2.86 -2.38
N PRO A 57 -9.02 3.19 -1.86
CA PRO A 57 -10.22 3.29 -2.67
C PRO A 57 -10.21 4.52 -3.60
N ILE A 58 -9.29 5.47 -3.41
CA ILE A 58 -9.15 6.67 -4.24
C ILE A 58 -8.11 6.42 -5.32
N ARG A 59 -8.55 6.55 -6.57
CA ARG A 59 -7.69 6.42 -7.75
C ARG A 59 -6.52 7.41 -7.69
N ASP A 60 -5.33 6.92 -8.02
CA ASP A 60 -4.07 7.68 -8.11
C ASP A 60 -3.57 8.31 -6.78
N GLU A 61 -4.24 8.05 -5.65
CA GLU A 61 -3.86 8.64 -4.34
C GLU A 61 -2.46 8.19 -3.89
N ILE A 62 -2.13 6.91 -4.10
CA ILE A 62 -0.80 6.38 -3.76
C ILE A 62 0.29 7.01 -4.63
N GLN A 63 0.01 7.23 -5.91
CA GLN A 63 0.96 7.92 -6.80
C GLN A 63 1.19 9.36 -6.33
N ARG A 64 0.13 10.07 -5.94
CA ARG A 64 0.25 11.42 -5.37
C ARG A 64 1.07 11.45 -4.08
N ALA A 65 0.86 10.50 -3.17
CA ALA A 65 1.63 10.39 -1.93
C ALA A 65 3.12 10.14 -2.21
N TYR A 66 3.41 9.26 -3.17
CA TYR A 66 4.78 9.00 -3.61
C TYR A 66 5.43 10.25 -4.23
N GLU A 67 4.71 10.99 -5.07
CA GLU A 67 5.20 12.22 -5.68
C GLU A 67 5.45 13.32 -4.64
N SER A 68 4.60 13.46 -3.62
CA SER A 68 4.82 14.45 -2.55
C SER A 68 6.01 14.13 -1.65
N ASN A 69 6.37 12.85 -1.49
CA ASN A 69 7.51 12.44 -0.66
C ASN A 69 8.87 12.58 -1.37
N LYS A 70 8.89 12.82 -2.70
CA LYS A 70 10.13 13.03 -3.46
C LYS A 70 10.75 14.42 -3.30
N ALA A 71 10.02 15.38 -2.74
CA ALA A 71 10.46 16.77 -2.56
C ALA A 71 11.36 16.92 -1.34
#